data_AF-A0A354HTH2-F1
#
_entry.id   AF-A0A354HTH2-F1
#
_cell.length_a   1.000
_cell.length_b   1.000
_cell.length_c   1.000
_cell.angle_alpha   90.00
_cell.angle_beta   90.00
_cell.angle_gamma   90.00
#
_symmetry.space_group_name_H-M   'P 1'
#
loop_
_entity.id
_entity.type
_entity.pdbx_description
1 polymer ?
#
loop_
_entity_poly.entity_id
_entity_poly.type
_entity_poly.pdbx_seq_one_letter_code
_entity_poly.pdbx_strand_id
1 'polypeptide(L)' 'MRSLNIAHRGASSLAPENTMTAFRKAAELGADGLELDVQFSKDGKLVVIHDELLNRTTNGKGLVKDYSLAELKELDAGS' A
#
# COMPACT_ATOMS: atom_id res chain seq x y z
N MET A 1 27.45 -13.95 -4.81
CA MET A 1 26.13 -13.59 -4.24
C MET A 1 25.61 -12.42 -5.05
N ARG A 2 24.34 -12.43 -5.49
CA ARG A 2 23.74 -11.26 -6.16
C ARG A 2 22.94 -10.44 -5.16
N SER A 3 22.88 -9.13 -5.35
CA SER A 3 21.99 -8.25 -4.58
C SER A 3 20.52 -8.63 -4.82
N LEU A 4 19.72 -8.58 -3.77
CA LEU A 4 18.26 -8.75 -3.88
C LEU A 4 17.63 -7.41 -4.28
N ASN A 5 16.76 -7.43 -5.28
CA ASN A 5 15.93 -6.31 -5.66
C ASN A 5 14.59 -6.36 -4.90
N ILE A 6 14.44 -5.51 -3.89
CA ILE A 6 13.22 -5.42 -3.08
C ILE A 6 12.39 -4.23 -3.55
N ALA A 7 11.19 -4.49 -4.05
CA ALA A 7 10.33 -3.47 -4.62
C ALA A 7 9.66 -2.63 -3.52
N HIS A 8 10.16 -1.41 -3.32
CA HIS A 8 9.67 -0.44 -2.34
C HIS A 8 8.22 -0.03 -2.63
N ARG A 9 7.30 -0.50 -1.78
CA ARG A 9 5.84 -0.38 -1.92
C ARG A 9 5.31 -0.96 -3.23
N GLY A 10 5.94 -2.01 -3.75
CA GLY A 10 5.69 -2.59 -5.07
C GLY A 10 6.40 -1.83 -6.20
N ALA A 11 5.94 -2.00 -7.44
CA ALA A 11 6.44 -1.23 -8.58
C ALA A 11 5.86 0.20 -8.58
N SER A 12 6.09 0.94 -7.50
CA SER A 12 5.46 2.23 -7.17
C SER A 12 5.70 3.34 -8.20
N SER A 13 6.72 3.20 -9.05
CA SER A 13 6.96 4.10 -10.19
C SER A 13 6.05 3.82 -11.40
N LEU A 14 5.36 2.68 -11.43
CA LEU A 14 4.56 2.20 -12.57
C LEU A 14 3.10 1.88 -12.20
N ALA A 15 2.80 1.78 -10.91
CA ALA A 15 1.49 1.44 -10.38
C ALA A 15 1.32 2.10 -8.99
N PRO A 16 0.09 2.32 -8.51
CA PRO A 16 -0.14 2.97 -7.22
C PRO A 16 0.53 2.20 -6.08
N GLU A 17 1.34 2.90 -5.29
CA GLU A 17 2.12 2.32 -4.20
C GLU A 17 1.25 1.54 -3.20
N ASN A 18 1.82 0.50 -2.57
CA ASN A 18 1.16 -0.27 -1.51
C ASN A 18 -0.18 -0.93 -1.93
N THR A 19 -0.40 -1.11 -3.24
CA THR A 19 -1.56 -1.85 -3.78
C THR A 19 -1.17 -3.21 -4.33
N MET A 20 -2.14 -4.12 -4.42
CA MET A 20 -1.96 -5.40 -5.10
C MET A 20 -1.58 -5.23 -6.58
N THR A 21 -1.99 -4.14 -7.23
CA THR A 21 -1.58 -3.83 -8.61
C THR A 21 -0.08 -3.58 -8.69
N ALA A 22 0.49 -2.76 -7.80
CA ALA A 22 1.93 -2.53 -7.74
C ALA A 22 2.72 -3.79 -7.32
N PHE A 23 2.19 -4.61 -6.42
CA PHE A 23 2.83 -5.86 -6.02
C PHE A 23 2.87 -6.89 -7.15
N ARG A 24 1.75 -7.09 -7.87
CA ARG A 24 1.72 -7.96 -9.05
C ARG A 24 2.68 -7.44 -10.13
N LYS A 25 2.70 -6.13 -10.36
CA LYS A 25 3.62 -5.53 -11.34
C LYS A 25 5.09 -5.72 -10.96
N ALA A 26 5.44 -5.60 -9.68
CA ALA A 26 6.80 -5.88 -9.21
C ALA A 26 7.19 -7.35 -9.44
N ALA A 27 6.27 -8.30 -9.18
CA ALA A 27 6.50 -9.71 -9.43
C ALA A 27 6.68 -10.00 -10.93
N GLU A 28 5.87 -9.41 -11.80
CA GLU A 28 6.01 -9.50 -13.27
C GLU A 28 7.37 -8.99 -13.77
N LEU A 29 7.90 -7.95 -13.12
CA LEU A 29 9.21 -7.35 -13.45
C LEU A 29 10.39 -8.12 -12.83
N GLY A 30 10.13 -9.21 -12.10
CA GLY A 30 11.17 -10.07 -11.53
C GLY A 30 11.83 -9.50 -10.27
N ALA A 31 11.11 -8.70 -9.47
CA ALA A 31 11.59 -8.32 -8.14
C ALA A 31 11.79 -9.58 -7.26
N ASP A 32 12.83 -9.59 -6.43
CA ASP A 32 13.16 -10.70 -5.54
C ASP A 32 12.30 -10.69 -4.27
N GLY A 33 11.73 -9.53 -3.94
CA GLY A 33 10.84 -9.34 -2.80
C GLY A 33 10.06 -8.04 -2.90
N LEU A 34 9.15 -7.87 -1.95
CA LEU A 34 8.33 -6.67 -1.80
C LEU A 34 8.67 -6.03 -0.45
N GLU A 35 8.67 -4.72 -0.41
CA GLU A 35 8.58 -3.96 0.82
C GLU A 35 7.20 -3.29 0.87
N LEU A 36 6.67 -3.11 2.09
CA LEU A 36 5.37 -2.51 2.34
C LEU A 36 5.32 -1.91 3.75
N ASP A 37 4.39 -0.99 3.93
CA ASP A 37 4.14 -0.29 5.19
C ASP A 37 2.83 -0.79 5.82
N VAL A 38 2.80 -1.00 7.14
CA VAL A 38 1.59 -1.43 7.86
C VAL A 38 1.15 -0.43 8.92
N GLN A 39 -0.16 -0.25 9.03
CA GLN A 39 -0.80 0.53 10.09
C GLN A 39 -2.04 -0.20 10.63
N PHE A 40 -2.57 0.25 11.76
CA PHE A 40 -3.84 -0.24 12.31
C PHE A 40 -5.00 0.65 11.90
N SER A 41 -6.11 0.03 11.51
CA SER A 41 -7.43 0.66 11.45
C SER A 41 -7.99 0.92 12.86
N LYS A 42 -9.08 1.70 12.94
CA LYS A 42 -9.84 1.96 14.16
C LYS A 42 -10.29 0.70 14.90
N ASP A 43 -10.64 -0.35 14.15
CA ASP A 43 -11.09 -1.65 14.65
C ASP A 43 -9.94 -2.67 14.77
N GLY A 44 -8.69 -2.21 14.78
CA GLY A 44 -7.50 -3.02 15.10
C GLY A 44 -7.08 -4.00 14.01
N LYS A 45 -7.45 -3.74 12.74
CA LYS A 45 -7.02 -4.54 11.59
C LYS A 45 -5.77 -3.95 10.96
N LEU A 46 -4.88 -4.81 10.48
CA LEU A 46 -3.73 -4.36 9.70
C LEU A 46 -4.18 -3.93 8.31
N VAL A 47 -3.69 -2.76 7.88
CA VAL A 47 -3.86 -2.22 6.53
C VAL A 47 -2.50 -1.80 5.98
N VAL A 48 -2.39 -1.78 4.64
CA VAL A 48 -1.13 -1.48 3.94
C VAL A 48 -1.19 -0.06 3.38
N ILE A 49 -0.51 0.88 4.03
CA ILE A 49 -0.45 2.30 3.65
C ILE A 49 0.70 2.98 4.39
N HIS A 50 1.45 3.82 3.68
CA HIS A 50 2.61 4.51 4.24
C HIS A 50 2.24 5.70 5.12
N ASP A 51 1.48 6.65 4.56
CA ASP A 51 1.17 7.90 5.24
C ASP A 51 0.16 7.65 6.36
N GLU A 52 0.29 8.35 7.48
CA GLU A 52 -0.74 8.33 8.53
C GLU A 52 -2.07 8.92 8.03
N LEU A 53 -2.00 9.81 7.04
CA LEU A 53 -3.14 10.46 6.40
C LEU A 53 -3.52 9.78 5.08
N LEU A 54 -4.81 9.61 4.85
CA LEU A 54 -5.39 9.04 3.62
C LEU A 54 -5.20 9.93 2.38
N ASN A 55 -4.86 11.21 2.57
CA ASN A 55 -5.01 12.27 1.58
C ASN A 55 -4.20 12.10 0.29
N ARG A 56 -3.00 11.52 0.36
CA ARG A 56 -2.05 11.50 -0.78
C ARG A 56 -2.33 10.36 -1.75
N THR A 57 -2.63 9.18 -1.22
CA THR A 57 -2.71 7.93 -1.99
C THR A 57 -4.12 7.38 -2.10
N THR A 58 -5.12 8.10 -1.58
CA THR A 58 -6.52 7.71 -1.71
C THR A 58 -7.42 8.90 -2.02
N ASN A 59 -8.69 8.65 -2.33
CA ASN A 59 -9.74 9.67 -2.39
C ASN A 59 -10.32 10.07 -1.01
N GLY A 60 -9.82 9.49 0.09
CA GLY A 60 -10.20 9.81 1.46
C GLY A 60 -9.43 10.98 2.07
N LYS A 61 -9.81 11.37 3.29
CA LYS A 61 -9.10 12.38 4.09
C LYS A 61 -9.04 11.95 5.56
N GLY A 62 -8.08 12.48 6.32
CA GLY A 62 -7.95 12.18 7.74
C GLY A 62 -7.03 11.00 8.03
N LEU A 63 -6.92 10.62 9.30
CA LEU A 63 -5.95 9.62 9.75
C LEU A 63 -6.48 8.20 9.55
N VAL A 64 -5.63 7.27 9.09
CA VAL A 64 -5.96 5.85 8.89
C VAL A 64 -6.59 5.22 10.13
N LYS A 65 -6.02 5.50 11.31
CA LYS A 65 -6.48 4.97 12.61
C LYS A 65 -7.90 5.41 13.01
N ASP A 66 -8.48 6.40 12.34
CA ASP A 66 -9.81 6.92 12.66
C ASP A 66 -10.93 6.21 11.85
N TYR A 67 -10.57 5.31 10.93
CA TYR A 67 -11.49 4.55 10.08
C TYR A 67 -11.42 3.04 10.36
N SER A 68 -12.55 2.35 10.33
CA SER A 68 -12.62 0.89 10.35
C SER A 68 -12.11 0.27 9.05
N LEU A 69 -11.74 -1.01 9.07
CA LEU A 69 -11.35 -1.73 7.84
C LEU A 69 -12.45 -1.68 6.77
N ALA A 70 -13.72 -1.73 7.17
CA ALA A 70 -14.85 -1.65 6.24
C ALA A 70 -14.88 -0.29 5.52
N GLU A 71 -14.75 0.82 6.27
CA GLU A 71 -14.71 2.17 5.69
C GLU A 71 -13.47 2.38 4.82
N LEU A 72 -12.30 1.89 5.24
CA LEU A 72 -11.05 1.99 4.47
C LEU A 72 -11.13 1.24 3.13
N LYS A 73 -11.89 0.14 3.05
CA LYS A 73 -12.06 -0.64 1.81
C LYS A 73 -12.93 0.04 0.75
N GLU A 74 -13.71 1.04 1.14
CA GLU A 74 -14.52 1.83 0.19
C GLU A 74 -13.69 2.94 -0.51
N LEU A 75 -12.45 3.16 -0.05
CA LEU A 75 -11.57 4.17 -0.64
C LEU A 75 -10.90 3.64 -1.91
N ASP A 76 -10.70 4.54 -2.87
CA ASP A 76 -9.91 4.27 -4.06
C ASP A 76 -8.45 4.65 -3.79
N ALA A 77 -7.54 3.67 -3.89
CA ALA A 77 -6.10 3.83 -3.71
C ALA A 77 -5.31 3.87 -5.05
N GLY A 78 -5.99 4.07 -6.17
CA GLY A 78 -5.39 4.25 -7.51
C GLY A 78 -5.89 3.29 -8.58
N SER A 79 -7.21 3.17 -8.76
CA SER A 79 -7.81 2.46 -9.90
C SER A 79 -7.77 3.24 -11.22
#